data_AF-A0A564JVV7-F1
#
_entry.id   AF-A0A564JVV7-F1
#
_cell.length_a   1.000
_cell.length_b   1.000
_cell.length_c   1.000
_cell.angle_alpha   90.00
_cell.angle_beta   90.00
_cell.angle_gamma   90.00
#
_symmetry.space_group_name_H-M   'P 1'
#
loop_
_entity.id
_entity.type
_entity.pdbx_description
1 polymer ?
#
loop_
_entity_poly.entity_id
_entity_poly.type
_entity_poly.pdbx_seq_one_letter_code
_entity_poly.pdbx_strand_id
1 'polypeptide(L)'
;MDFNDLLVMLNSETRMNGGNHTRANSEDLLIATCGTGLERASASIKQVVYSCLGQHSEKPWEVRHRLELLYGDVKRVELFARESWPGWDRWGNQCNNSFEIIPGHIIKNEVEE
;
A
#
# COMPACT_ATOMS: atom_id res chain seq x y z
N MET A 1 23.83 -10.37 23.20
CA MET A 1 23.31 -9.17 22.55
C MET A 1 24.17 -8.01 22.94
N ASP A 2 25.26 -7.84 22.21
CA ASP A 2 26.10 -6.66 22.25
C ASP A 2 25.75 -5.71 21.08
N PHE A 3 26.54 -4.66 20.89
CA PHE A 3 26.34 -3.71 19.80
C PHE A 3 26.48 -4.36 18.42
N ASN A 4 27.36 -5.34 18.26
CA ASN A 4 27.56 -6.03 17.00
C ASN A 4 26.37 -6.93 16.68
N ASP A 5 25.81 -7.62 17.68
CA ASP A 5 24.59 -8.40 17.54
C ASP A 5 23.43 -7.52 17.03
N LEU A 6 23.32 -6.29 17.54
CA LEU A 6 22.32 -5.31 17.06
C LEU A 6 22.56 -4.89 15.61
N LEU A 7 23.81 -4.61 15.22
CA LEU A 7 24.14 -4.27 13.83
C LEU A 7 23.87 -5.42 12.86
N VAL A 8 24.15 -6.66 13.27
CA VAL A 8 23.86 -7.87 12.48
C VAL A 8 22.35 -8.00 12.28
N MET A 9 21.57 -7.85 13.36
CA MET A 9 20.12 -7.90 13.30
C MET A 9 19.55 -6.81 12.36
N LEU A 10 20.02 -5.57 12.47
CA LEU A 10 19.58 -4.48 11.60
C LEU A 10 19.91 -4.77 10.12
N ASN A 11 21.11 -5.29 9.85
CA ASN A 11 21.50 -5.66 8.48
C ASN A 11 20.64 -6.79 7.92
N SER A 12 20.23 -7.77 8.73
CA SER A 12 19.33 -8.84 8.28
C SER A 12 17.92 -8.35 7.96
N GLU A 13 17.44 -7.34 8.68
CA GLU A 13 16.14 -6.71 8.43
C GLU A 13 16.15 -5.80 7.19
N THR A 14 17.29 -5.28 6.76
CA THR A 14 17.37 -4.44 5.56
C THR A 14 17.57 -5.28 4.30
N ARG A 15 16.47 -5.61 3.62
CA ARG A 15 16.54 -6.33 2.33
C ARG A 15 17.16 -5.45 1.24
N MET A 16 18.13 -6.01 0.51
CA MET A 16 18.66 -5.39 -0.70
C MET A 16 17.80 -5.75 -1.91
N ASN A 17 17.23 -4.73 -2.55
CA ASN A 17 16.54 -4.81 -3.83
C ASN A 17 17.51 -4.43 -4.98
N GLY A 18 16.97 -4.33 -6.21
CA GLY A 18 17.74 -3.90 -7.37
C GLY A 18 18.31 -2.47 -7.24
N GLY A 19 19.14 -2.08 -8.20
CA GLY A 19 19.68 -0.73 -8.30
C GLY A 19 21.03 -0.69 -9.02
N ASN A 20 21.25 0.33 -9.85
CA ASN A 20 22.40 0.38 -10.75
C ASN A 20 23.68 0.87 -10.06
N HIS A 21 23.57 1.79 -9.10
CA HIS A 21 24.70 2.39 -8.39
C HIS A 21 24.71 2.05 -6.89
N THR A 22 23.55 2.02 -6.25
CA THR A 22 23.34 1.55 -4.88
C THR A 22 22.20 0.54 -4.86
N ARG A 23 22.20 -0.38 -3.89
CA ARG A 23 21.08 -1.32 -3.71
C ARG A 23 19.92 -0.59 -3.03
N ALA A 24 18.73 -0.65 -3.62
CA ALA A 24 17.54 -0.07 -3.00
C ALA A 24 17.17 -0.86 -1.74
N ASN A 25 16.77 -0.16 -0.69
CA ASN A 25 16.33 -0.75 0.59
C ASN A 25 14.99 -0.19 1.08
N SER A 26 14.44 0.81 0.38
CA SER A 26 13.11 1.37 0.59
C SER A 26 12.14 0.91 -0.50
N GLU A 27 10.86 0.95 -0.17
CA GLU A 27 9.78 0.89 -1.14
C GLU A 27 9.02 2.22 -1.08
N ASP A 28 8.76 2.81 -2.25
CA ASP A 28 8.07 4.09 -2.34
C ASP A 28 6.55 3.91 -2.33
N LEU A 29 5.87 4.76 -1.56
CA LEU A 29 4.41 4.90 -1.58
C LEU A 29 4.07 6.29 -2.10
N LEU A 30 3.31 6.34 -3.19
CA LEU A 30 2.86 7.59 -3.79
C LEU A 30 1.45 7.93 -3.30
N ILE A 31 1.23 9.20 -2.92
CA ILE A 31 -0.10 9.74 -2.63
C ILE A 31 -0.50 10.62 -3.81
N ALA A 32 -1.62 10.29 -4.43
CA ALA A 32 -2.22 11.06 -5.51
C ALA A 32 -3.61 11.56 -5.10
N THR A 33 -4.01 12.70 -5.65
CA THR A 33 -5.32 13.34 -5.38
C THR A 33 -6.09 13.55 -6.67
N CYS A 34 -7.41 13.38 -6.62
CA CYS A 34 -8.32 13.75 -7.70
C CYS A 34 -9.22 14.90 -7.21
N GLY A 35 -9.43 15.93 -8.05
CA GLY A 35 -10.16 17.15 -7.67
C GLY A 35 -9.51 17.84 -6.47
N THR A 36 -10.32 18.24 -5.48
CA THR A 36 -9.84 18.85 -4.23
C THR A 36 -9.19 17.84 -3.28
N GLY A 37 -9.32 16.54 -3.52
CA GLY A 37 -8.81 15.49 -2.64
C GLY A 37 -9.59 15.35 -1.32
N LEU A 38 -9.08 14.50 -0.43
CA LEU A 38 -9.59 14.31 0.92
C LEU A 38 -8.98 15.34 1.88
N GLU A 39 -9.77 15.79 2.87
CA GLU A 39 -9.27 16.63 3.94
C GLU A 39 -8.25 15.88 4.79
N ARG A 40 -7.12 16.52 5.07
CA ARG A 40 -6.07 15.94 5.92
C ARG A 40 -6.43 16.12 7.39
N ALA A 41 -6.84 15.05 8.04
CA ALA A 41 -7.21 15.02 9.46
C ALA A 41 -6.02 15.20 10.41
N SER A 42 -4.83 14.71 10.04
CA SER A 42 -3.63 14.82 10.88
C SER A 42 -2.39 15.25 10.09
N ALA A 43 -1.72 16.30 10.58
CA ALA A 43 -0.45 16.77 10.04
C ALA A 43 0.77 16.11 10.70
N SER A 44 0.58 15.27 11.73
CA SER A 44 1.67 14.67 12.51
C SER A 44 2.22 13.36 11.93
N ILE A 45 1.61 12.85 10.85
CA ILE A 45 2.01 11.59 10.22
C ILE A 45 3.34 11.76 9.48
N LYS A 46 4.36 11.02 9.93
CA LYS A 46 5.70 11.02 9.31
C LYS A 46 5.68 10.24 8.00
N GLN A 47 6.39 10.76 7.01
CA GLN A 47 6.54 10.13 5.69
C GLN A 47 7.29 8.79 5.75
N VAL A 48 8.37 8.71 6.54
CA VAL A 48 9.18 7.49 6.63
C VAL A 48 8.51 6.47 7.56
N VAL A 49 8.32 5.26 7.04
CA VAL A 49 7.84 4.10 7.78
C VAL A 49 9.01 3.14 7.98
N TYR A 50 9.31 2.82 9.23
CA TYR A 50 10.23 1.75 9.59
C TYR A 50 9.40 0.55 10.02
N SER A 51 9.59 -0.59 9.35
CA SER A 51 8.93 -1.85 9.68
C SER A 51 9.90 -2.99 9.40
N CYS A 52 9.82 -4.05 10.21
CA CYS A 52 10.49 -5.30 9.92
C CYS A 52 9.96 -5.91 8.61
N LEU A 53 10.75 -6.79 8.00
CA LEU A 53 10.36 -7.50 6.80
C LEU A 53 9.25 -8.50 7.11
N GLY A 54 8.16 -8.42 6.34
CA GLY A 54 7.10 -9.42 6.34
C GLY A 54 7.37 -10.56 5.35
N GLN A 55 6.32 -11.30 5.02
CA GLN A 55 6.34 -12.29 3.95
C GLN A 55 6.60 -11.65 2.58
N HIS A 56 6.84 -12.48 1.57
CA HIS A 56 7.13 -12.01 0.23
C HIS A 56 6.04 -11.04 -0.28
N SER A 57 6.48 -9.82 -0.62
CA SER A 57 5.65 -8.70 -1.08
C SER A 57 4.59 -8.22 -0.08
N GLU A 58 4.70 -8.59 1.19
CA GLU A 58 3.82 -8.09 2.25
C GLU A 58 4.13 -6.62 2.53
N LYS A 59 3.09 -5.78 2.45
CA LYS A 59 3.20 -4.36 2.77
C LYS A 59 2.98 -4.17 4.27
N PRO A 60 3.72 -3.26 4.94
CA PRO A 60 3.56 -3.05 6.38
C PRO A 60 2.15 -2.62 6.76
N TRP A 61 1.56 -3.27 7.77
CA TRP A 61 0.24 -2.91 8.30
C TRP A 61 0.17 -1.45 8.80
N GLU A 62 1.30 -0.94 9.31
CA GLU A 62 1.51 0.44 9.77
C GLU A 62 1.06 1.48 8.73
N VAL A 63 1.19 1.17 7.44
CA VAL A 63 0.73 2.06 6.36
C VAL A 63 -0.79 2.24 6.40
N ARG A 64 -1.57 1.17 6.60
CA ARG A 64 -3.03 1.26 6.70
C ARG A 64 -3.44 2.12 7.89
N HIS A 65 -2.81 1.86 9.04
CA HIS A 65 -3.07 2.62 10.26
C HIS A 65 -2.73 4.11 10.10
N ARG A 66 -1.60 4.44 9.46
CA ARG A 66 -1.25 5.84 9.18
C ARG A 66 -2.24 6.52 8.23
N LEU A 67 -2.78 5.81 7.24
CA LEU A 67 -3.83 6.34 6.35
C LEU A 67 -5.17 6.54 7.08
N GLU A 68 -5.47 5.72 8.08
CA GLU A 68 -6.61 5.92 8.99
C GLU A 68 -6.46 7.22 9.79
N LEU A 69 -5.28 7.44 10.38
CA LEU A 69 -5.00 8.69 11.11
C LEU A 69 -4.90 9.92 10.20
N LEU A 70 -4.37 9.75 8.98
CA LEU A 70 -4.16 10.86 8.04
C LEU A 70 -5.46 11.43 7.51
N TYR A 71 -6.46 10.58 7.23
CA TYR A 71 -7.71 10.97 6.58
C TYR A 71 -8.97 10.76 7.43
N GLY A 72 -8.86 10.19 8.64
CA GLY A 72 -9.99 10.03 9.56
C GLY A 72 -11.00 8.97 9.12
N ASP A 73 -12.29 9.17 9.42
CA ASP A 73 -13.33 8.21 9.03
C ASP A 73 -13.80 8.47 7.59
N VAL A 74 -13.29 7.70 6.64
CA VAL A 74 -13.64 7.77 5.21
C VAL A 74 -13.76 6.36 4.65
N LYS A 75 -14.51 6.22 3.56
CA LYS A 75 -14.59 4.95 2.82
C LYS A 75 -13.24 4.66 2.16
N ARG A 76 -12.79 3.40 2.28
CA ARG A 76 -11.47 2.97 1.81
C ARG A 76 -11.61 1.67 1.04
N VAL A 77 -10.77 1.54 0.02
CA VAL A 77 -10.65 0.31 -0.75
C VAL A 77 -9.18 -0.04 -0.95
N GLU A 78 -8.83 -1.29 -0.67
CA GLU A 78 -7.54 -1.87 -1.03
C GLU A 78 -7.69 -2.76 -2.26
N LEU A 79 -6.98 -2.42 -3.32
CA LEU A 79 -6.93 -3.19 -4.55
C LEU A 79 -5.72 -4.12 -4.54
N PHE A 80 -5.87 -5.29 -5.17
CA PHE A 80 -4.90 -6.39 -5.16
C PHE A 80 -4.62 -6.93 -3.75
N ALA A 81 -5.60 -6.84 -2.87
CA ALA A 81 -5.50 -7.32 -1.50
C ALA A 81 -5.35 -8.85 -1.46
N ARG A 82 -4.59 -9.33 -0.47
CA ARG A 82 -4.47 -10.76 -0.13
C ARG A 82 -5.18 -11.13 1.17
N GLU A 83 -5.50 -10.13 1.99
CA GLU A 83 -6.15 -10.29 3.29
C GLU A 83 -7.18 -9.19 3.52
N SER A 84 -7.97 -9.31 4.59
CA SER A 84 -8.95 -8.31 4.99
C SER A 84 -8.43 -7.41 6.10
N TRP A 85 -8.75 -6.12 6.03
CA TRP A 85 -8.51 -5.17 7.10
C TRP A 85 -9.83 -4.55 7.56
N PRO A 86 -10.12 -4.46 8.87
CA PRO A 86 -11.34 -3.85 9.37
C PRO A 86 -11.52 -2.41 8.86
N GLY A 87 -12.73 -2.07 8.41
CA GLY A 87 -13.05 -0.74 7.89
C GLY A 87 -12.59 -0.47 6.44
N TRP A 88 -12.00 -1.46 5.76
CA TRP A 88 -11.59 -1.34 4.36
C TRP A 88 -12.38 -2.33 3.49
N ASP A 89 -12.90 -1.83 2.38
CA ASP A 89 -13.30 -2.69 1.28
C ASP A 89 -12.05 -3.29 0.63
N ARG A 90 -12.17 -4.50 0.09
CA ARG A 90 -11.05 -5.19 -0.53
C ARG A 90 -11.43 -5.82 -1.84
N TRP A 91 -10.48 -5.84 -2.76
CA TRP A 91 -10.58 -6.57 -4.00
C TRP A 91 -9.22 -7.16 -4.38
N GLY A 92 -9.17 -8.45 -4.71
CA GLY A 92 -7.95 -9.11 -5.17
C GLY A 92 -8.14 -10.61 -5.37
N ASN A 93 -7.31 -11.20 -6.24
CA ASN A 93 -7.43 -12.60 -6.66
C ASN A 93 -7.14 -13.63 -5.55
N GLN A 94 -6.70 -13.20 -4.37
CA GLN A 94 -6.34 -14.07 -3.25
C GLN A 94 -7.14 -13.76 -1.97
N CYS A 95 -8.23 -13.01 -2.08
CA CYS A 95 -9.10 -12.69 -0.95
C CYS A 95 -10.58 -12.83 -1.33
N ASN A 96 -11.45 -12.89 -0.33
CA ASN A 96 -12.89 -12.80 -0.57
C ASN A 96 -13.25 -11.35 -0.86
N ASN A 97 -13.62 -10.99 -2.10
CA ASN A 97 -13.86 -9.59 -2.46
C ASN A 97 -15.06 -8.98 -1.72
N SER A 98 -14.99 -7.67 -1.42
CA SER A 98 -16.12 -6.88 -0.89
C SER A 98 -17.11 -6.45 -1.99
N PHE A 99 -16.66 -6.41 -3.24
CA PHE A 99 -17.41 -5.99 -4.42
C PHE A 99 -16.83 -6.63 -5.68
N GLU A 100 -17.56 -6.62 -6.78
CA GLU A 100 -17.07 -7.08 -8.09
C GLU A 100 -16.72 -5.90 -8.99
N ILE A 101 -15.66 -6.04 -9.79
CA ILE A 101 -15.29 -5.05 -10.81
C ILE A 101 -15.77 -5.57 -12.17
N ILE A 102 -16.65 -4.80 -12.81
CA ILE A 102 -17.10 -5.09 -14.18
C ILE A 102 -16.19 -4.35 -15.15
N PRO A 103 -15.43 -5.05 -16.03
CA PRO A 103 -14.60 -4.39 -17.02
C PRO A 103 -15.43 -3.51 -17.95
N GLY A 104 -14.92 -2.31 -18.27
CA GLY A 104 -15.52 -1.47 -19.30
C GLY A 104 -15.50 -2.22 -20.63
N HIS A 105 -16.66 -2.36 -21.27
CA HIS A 105 -16.78 -2.95 -22.60
C HIS A 105 -17.12 -1.87 -23.62
N ILE A 106 -16.62 -2.05 -24.85
CA ILE A 106 -16.94 -1.18 -25.97
C ILE A 106 -18.14 -1.78 -26.70
N ILE A 107 -19.23 -1.00 -26.79
CA ILE A 107 -20.37 -1.31 -27.66
C ILE A 107 -20.09 -0.67 -29.01
N LYS A 108 -19.94 -1.48 -30.06
CA LYS A 108 -19.90 -0.98 -31.45
C LYS A 108 -21.34 -0.94 -31.97
N ASN A 109 -21.79 0.23 -32.39
CA ASN A 109 -23.05 0.36 -33.12
C ASN A 109 -22.78 0.17 -34.61
N GLU A 110 -23.70 -0.50 -35.30
CA GLU A 110 -23.71 -0.49 -36.77
C GLU A 110 -24.07 0.92 -37.24
N VAL A 111 -23.24 1.49 -38.10
CA VAL A 111 -23.55 2.74 -38.82
C VAL A 111 -23.88 2.29 -40.24
N GLU A 112 -25.14 2.43 -40.64
CA GLU A 112 -25.52 2.29 -42.05
C GLU A 112 -24.95 3.50 -42.80
N GLU A 113 -24.10 3.24 -43.80
CA GLU A 113 -23.58 4.25 -44.76
C GLU A 113 -24.63 4.66 -45.79
#